data_AF-A0A4Z2BHN9-F1
#
_entry.id   AF-A0A4Z2BHN9-F1
#
_cell.length_a   1.000
_cell.length_b   1.000
_cell.length_c   1.000
_cell.angle_alpha   90.00
_cell.angle_beta   90.00
_cell.angle_gamma   90.00
#
_symmetry.space_group_name_H-M   'P 1'
#
loop_
_entity.id
_entity.type
_entity.pdbx_description
1 polymer ?
#
loop_
_entity_poly.entity_id
_entity_poly.type
_entity_poly.pdbx_seq_one_letter_code
_entity_poly.pdbx_strand_id
1 'polypeptide(L)'
;MAPVSRKRHVSSAVAEQQTDKRVKIEPNHKVEEILQSKKHANAVYDIFELLQSEKVADVVGAAGACSRLFCCLLQRREMFQGKVPPEEEAMSGHYSPQEKYSIFMRHQYSSCVEMLLELLDHELHQIAESGLCCLMQFAAAEGNHPLLDLDWSEHHSFPRELILAVVNKLLSKTVDSSLLISRFQEFLEMDDVRYYVMSSVRENLTKVMDRSRGEVLPVYQSNVFTLMSNISIPNQESELTSFMVKQGGEWVASA
;
A
#
# COMPACT_ATOMS: atom_id res chain seq x y z
N MET A 1 -31.37 8.52 72.64
CA MET A 1 -29.92 8.26 72.79
C MET A 1 -29.50 7.29 71.69
N ALA A 2 -28.61 7.71 70.80
CA ALA A 2 -28.04 6.91 69.71
C ALA A 2 -26.64 6.40 70.08
N PRO A 3 -26.15 5.33 69.43
CA PRO A 3 -24.72 5.19 69.15
C PRO A 3 -24.50 4.88 67.66
N VAL A 4 -23.95 5.82 66.89
CA VAL A 4 -22.53 5.96 66.49
C VAL A 4 -22.06 4.93 65.46
N SER A 5 -22.14 5.37 64.20
CA SER A 5 -21.53 4.79 63.02
C SER A 5 -20.00 4.86 63.09
N ARG A 6 -19.30 3.75 62.83
CA ARG A 6 -17.84 3.74 62.60
C ARG A 6 -17.53 3.04 61.29
N LYS A 7 -17.37 3.85 60.23
CA LYS A 7 -16.86 3.45 58.92
C LYS A 7 -15.43 2.92 59.08
N ARG A 8 -15.16 1.71 58.59
CA ARG A 8 -13.80 1.23 58.29
C ARG A 8 -13.63 1.26 56.77
N HIS A 9 -12.94 2.29 56.30
CA HIS A 9 -12.30 2.30 54.99
C HIS A 9 -11.18 1.26 54.99
N VAL A 10 -11.27 0.27 54.11
CA VAL A 10 -10.11 -0.50 53.66
C VAL A 10 -9.89 -0.12 52.21
N SER A 11 -8.74 0.49 51.96
CA SER A 11 -8.35 1.19 50.75
C SER A 11 -8.44 0.35 49.48
N SER A 12 -9.36 0.68 48.58
CA SER A 12 -9.37 0.27 47.17
C SER A 12 -8.47 1.20 46.32
N ALA A 13 -7.22 1.39 46.73
CA ALA A 13 -6.36 2.44 46.16
C ALA A 13 -5.01 1.91 45.61
N VAL A 14 -4.90 0.62 45.30
CA VAL A 14 -3.65 0.04 44.72
C VAL A 14 -3.90 -0.87 43.52
N ALA A 15 -5.10 -0.86 42.93
CA ALA A 15 -5.42 -1.75 41.80
C ALA A 15 -5.69 -1.02 40.47
N GLU A 16 -5.50 0.30 40.36
CA GLU A 16 -5.86 1.07 39.16
C GLU A 16 -4.78 2.06 38.68
N GLN A 17 -3.50 1.71 38.82
CA GLN A 17 -2.40 2.51 38.24
C GLN A 17 -1.32 1.66 37.56
N GLN A 18 -1.74 0.69 36.74
CA GLN A 18 -0.91 0.13 35.68
C GLN A 18 -1.68 0.15 34.35
N THR A 19 -2.18 1.33 33.97
CA THR A 19 -2.49 1.62 32.57
C THR A 19 -1.20 2.07 31.87
N ASP A 20 -0.51 1.06 31.34
CA ASP A 20 0.20 1.08 30.07
C ASP A 20 0.65 2.45 29.55
N LYS A 21 1.81 2.92 30.03
CA LYS A 21 2.54 4.03 29.40
C LYS A 21 3.28 3.51 28.16
N ARG A 22 2.55 3.03 27.15
CA ARG A 22 3.12 2.97 25.79
C ARG A 22 3.41 4.40 25.38
N VAL A 23 4.69 4.72 25.18
CA VAL A 23 5.12 5.99 24.59
C VAL A 23 4.32 6.15 23.31
N LYS A 24 3.58 7.26 23.18
CA LYS A 24 2.76 7.52 22.01
C LYS A 24 3.69 7.60 20.80
N ILE A 25 3.68 6.56 19.96
CA ILE A 25 4.48 6.52 18.74
C ILE A 25 3.85 7.53 17.79
N GLU A 26 4.57 8.60 17.47
CA GLU A 26 4.15 9.57 16.46
C GLU A 26 4.78 9.16 15.12
N PRO A 27 4.02 8.56 14.19
CA PRO A 27 4.57 7.90 13.01
C PRO A 27 5.34 8.87 12.09
N ASN A 28 4.89 10.13 12.02
CA ASN A 28 5.59 11.17 11.24
C ASN A 28 6.99 11.51 11.78
N HIS A 29 7.18 11.45 13.10
CA HIS A 29 8.49 11.67 13.70
C HIS A 29 9.45 10.53 13.33
N LYS A 30 8.96 9.29 13.32
CA LYS A 30 9.74 8.11 12.89
C LYS A 30 10.16 8.21 11.43
N VAL A 31 9.28 8.68 10.55
CA VAL A 31 9.63 8.96 9.15
C VAL A 31 10.76 9.97 9.06
N GLU A 32 10.72 11.05 9.83
CA GLU A 32 11.77 12.07 9.84
C GLU A 32 13.11 11.54 10.35
N GLU A 33 13.11 10.74 11.42
CA GLU A 33 14.31 10.07 11.94
C GLU A 33 14.98 9.21 10.86
N ILE A 34 14.20 8.39 10.14
CA ILE A 34 14.70 7.51 9.08
C ILE A 34 15.25 8.33 7.91
N LEU A 35 14.49 9.31 7.43
CA LEU A 35 14.86 10.13 6.26
C LEU A 35 16.05 11.06 6.52
N GLN A 36 16.34 11.40 7.78
CA GLN A 36 17.52 12.18 8.17
C GLN A 36 18.76 11.32 8.37
N SER A 37 18.60 10.09 8.87
CA SER A 37 19.73 9.22 9.18
C SER A 37 19.40 7.74 8.99
N LYS A 38 20.14 7.11 8.09
CA LYS A 38 20.09 5.67 7.78
C LYS A 38 20.32 4.76 8.99
N LYS A 39 20.92 5.29 10.07
CA LYS A 39 21.09 4.55 11.34
C LYS A 39 19.76 4.22 12.01
N HIS A 40 18.70 4.96 11.69
CA HIS A 40 17.37 4.76 12.25
C HIS A 40 16.47 3.90 11.36
N ALA A 41 17.00 3.20 10.35
CA ALA A 41 16.20 2.38 9.43
C ALA A 41 15.22 1.43 10.15
N ASN A 42 15.63 0.84 11.28
CA ASN A 42 14.80 -0.07 12.09
C ASN A 42 13.56 0.60 12.71
N ALA A 43 13.52 1.94 12.79
CA ALA A 43 12.33 2.66 13.25
C ALA A 43 11.11 2.44 12.33
N VAL A 44 11.30 1.89 11.13
CA VAL A 44 10.20 1.47 10.26
C VAL A 44 9.30 0.43 10.92
N TYR A 45 9.84 -0.43 11.80
CA TYR A 45 9.05 -1.42 12.54
C TYR A 45 8.06 -0.76 13.51
N ASP A 46 8.40 0.41 14.08
CA ASP A 46 7.47 1.18 14.92
C ASP A 46 6.26 1.65 14.10
N ILE A 47 6.47 1.98 12.82
CA ILE A 47 5.38 2.37 11.90
C ILE A 47 4.55 1.14 11.53
N PHE A 48 5.19 -0.01 11.30
CA PHE A 48 4.49 -1.26 10.98
C PHE A 48 3.65 -1.79 12.15
N GLU A 49 4.11 -1.61 13.40
CA GLU A 49 3.31 -1.94 14.58
C GLU A 49 2.01 -1.11 14.60
N LEU A 50 2.08 0.18 14.26
CA LEU A 50 0.89 1.03 14.16
C LEU A 50 -0.02 0.64 12.98
N LEU A 51 0.56 0.20 11.85
CA LEU A 51 -0.19 -0.24 10.68
C LEU A 51 -1.03 -1.50 10.98
N GLN A 52 -0.60 -2.31 11.95
CA GLN A 52 -1.30 -3.51 12.42
C GLN A 52 -2.12 -3.27 13.70
N SER A 53 -2.30 -2.02 14.13
CA SER A 53 -3.09 -1.66 15.31
C SER A 53 -4.58 -1.90 15.10
N GLU A 54 -5.32 -2.17 16.18
CA GLU A 54 -6.79 -2.20 16.15
C GLU A 54 -7.40 -0.79 16.09
N LYS A 55 -6.62 0.25 16.38
CA LYS A 55 -7.11 1.64 16.40
C LYS A 55 -7.05 2.23 14.99
N VAL A 56 -8.21 2.57 14.46
CA VAL A 56 -8.36 3.21 13.13
C VAL A 56 -7.41 4.40 12.93
N ALA A 57 -7.30 5.28 13.93
CA ALA A 57 -6.43 6.45 13.83
C ALA A 57 -4.94 6.10 13.69
N ASP A 58 -4.50 5.03 14.36
CA ASP A 58 -3.11 4.55 14.29
C ASP A 58 -2.83 3.97 12.91
N VAL A 59 -3.73 3.11 12.40
CA VAL A 59 -3.58 2.46 11.09
C VAL A 59 -3.58 3.49 9.96
N VAL A 60 -4.53 4.41 9.96
CA VAL A 60 -4.62 5.48 8.95
C VAL A 60 -3.38 6.40 9.02
N GLY A 61 -2.95 6.76 10.23
CA GLY A 61 -1.73 7.55 10.42
C GLY A 61 -0.47 6.84 9.95
N ALA A 62 -0.36 5.53 10.20
CA ALA A 62 0.74 4.70 9.77
C ALA A 62 0.77 4.52 8.25
N ALA A 63 -0.37 4.28 7.60
CA ALA A 63 -0.45 4.21 6.14
C ALA A 63 0.02 5.52 5.49
N GLY A 64 -0.39 6.68 6.02
CA GLY A 64 0.12 7.98 5.57
C GLY A 64 1.63 8.14 5.78
N ALA A 65 2.17 7.65 6.89
CA ALA A 65 3.60 7.67 7.17
C ALA A 65 4.39 6.73 6.24
N CYS A 66 3.88 5.53 5.95
CA CYS A 66 4.45 4.62 4.96
C CYS A 66 4.50 5.27 3.57
N SER A 67 3.41 5.91 3.15
CA SER A 67 3.37 6.68 1.91
C SER A 67 4.50 7.71 1.86
N ARG A 68 4.58 8.58 2.88
CA ARG A 68 5.63 9.62 2.97
C ARG A 68 7.03 9.02 2.93
N LEU A 69 7.30 7.99 3.74
CA LEU A 69 8.61 7.38 3.84
C LEU A 69 9.07 6.79 2.51
N PHE A 70 8.30 5.85 1.97
CA PHE A 70 8.73 5.09 0.81
C PHE A 70 8.65 5.87 -0.49
N CYS A 71 7.69 6.78 -0.65
CA CYS A 71 7.70 7.70 -1.80
C CYS A 71 8.94 8.59 -1.78
N CYS A 72 9.35 9.10 -0.61
CA CYS A 72 10.60 9.86 -0.49
C CYS A 72 11.84 9.01 -0.82
N LEU A 73 11.89 7.75 -0.36
CA LEU A 73 13.02 6.86 -0.65
C LEU A 73 13.08 6.48 -2.14
N LEU A 74 11.94 6.28 -2.81
CA LEU A 74 11.85 6.08 -4.26
C LEU A 74 12.41 7.30 -5.01
N GLN A 75 11.92 8.50 -4.68
CA GLN A 75 12.36 9.76 -5.28
C GLN A 75 13.87 9.99 -5.12
N ARG A 76 14.43 9.66 -3.95
CA ARG A 76 15.87 9.78 -3.65
C ARG A 76 16.70 8.63 -4.21
N ARG A 77 16.08 7.62 -4.83
CA ARG A 77 16.72 6.38 -5.31
C ARG A 77 17.53 5.68 -4.21
N GLU A 78 17.00 5.70 -2.99
CA GLU A 78 17.67 5.14 -1.80
C GLU A 78 17.32 3.67 -1.54
N MET A 79 16.39 3.10 -2.30
CA MET A 79 16.08 1.67 -2.28
C MET A 79 16.79 0.93 -3.42
N PHE A 80 17.07 -0.35 -3.19
CA PHE A 80 17.74 -1.20 -4.17
C PHE A 80 16.91 -1.33 -5.45
N GLN A 81 17.55 -1.13 -6.60
CA GLN A 81 16.95 -1.27 -7.93
C GLN A 81 17.31 -2.63 -8.53
N GLY A 82 16.37 -3.24 -9.24
CA GLY A 82 16.49 -4.57 -9.82
C GLY A 82 15.98 -5.68 -8.89
N LYS A 83 16.38 -6.91 -9.19
CA LYS A 83 15.95 -8.09 -8.44
C LYS A 83 16.58 -8.10 -7.05
N VAL A 84 15.75 -7.97 -6.02
CA VAL A 84 16.17 -7.93 -4.62
C VAL A 84 16.83 -9.26 -4.22
N PRO A 85 18.06 -9.26 -3.68
CA PRO A 85 18.67 -10.45 -3.11
C PRO A 85 17.89 -10.93 -1.87
N PRO A 86 17.90 -12.24 -1.57
CA PRO A 86 17.41 -12.77 -0.29
C PRO A 86 18.05 -12.05 0.90
N GLU A 87 17.31 -11.89 1.99
CA GLU A 87 17.77 -11.12 3.16
C GLU A 87 19.02 -11.75 3.80
N GLU A 88 19.11 -13.08 3.83
CA GLU A 88 20.25 -13.83 4.34
C GLU A 88 21.53 -13.57 3.52
N GLU A 89 21.39 -13.43 2.20
CA GLU A 89 22.48 -13.10 1.28
C GLU A 89 22.90 -11.64 1.44
N ALA A 90 21.95 -10.72 1.64
CA ALA A 90 22.24 -9.31 1.90
C ALA A 90 23.09 -9.11 3.17
N MET A 91 22.86 -9.94 4.19
CA MET A 91 23.56 -9.86 5.47
C MET A 91 24.98 -10.46 5.42
N SER A 92 25.16 -11.55 4.65
CA SER A 92 26.42 -12.29 4.54
C SER A 92 27.30 -11.89 3.35
N GLY A 93 26.75 -11.20 2.35
CA GLY A 93 27.43 -10.88 1.09
C GLY A 93 28.42 -9.70 1.14
N HIS A 94 29.10 -9.50 0.00
CA HIS A 94 30.10 -8.44 -0.27
C HIS A 94 29.52 -7.02 -0.41
N TYR A 95 28.27 -6.80 0.01
CA TYR A 95 27.60 -5.50 -0.11
C TYR A 95 28.21 -4.45 0.83
N SER A 96 28.38 -3.24 0.30
CA SER A 96 28.74 -2.07 1.10
C SER A 96 27.63 -1.74 2.12
N PRO A 97 27.93 -0.98 3.19
CA PRO A 97 26.91 -0.55 4.15
C PRO A 97 25.73 0.18 3.51
N GLN A 98 25.98 0.94 2.44
CA GLN A 98 24.95 1.65 1.70
C GLN A 98 24.02 0.68 0.95
N GLU A 99 24.59 -0.31 0.26
CA GLU A 99 23.80 -1.32 -0.45
C GLU A 99 22.99 -2.17 0.53
N LYS A 100 23.57 -2.56 1.67
CA LYS A 100 22.84 -3.28 2.72
C LYS A 100 21.63 -2.50 3.21
N TYR A 101 21.76 -1.18 3.43
CA TYR A 101 20.63 -0.31 3.76
C TYR A 101 19.58 -0.28 2.64
N SER A 102 19.99 -0.10 1.40
CA SER A 102 19.07 -0.03 0.26
C SER A 102 18.33 -1.34 0.01
N ILE A 103 18.98 -2.49 0.21
CA ILE A 103 18.37 -3.82 0.13
C ILE A 103 17.40 -4.02 1.31
N PHE A 104 17.82 -3.67 2.54
CA PHE A 104 16.95 -3.74 3.72
C PHE A 104 15.67 -2.93 3.51
N MET A 105 15.78 -1.64 3.13
CA MET A 105 14.61 -0.79 2.89
C MET A 105 13.75 -1.31 1.75
N ARG A 106 14.34 -1.98 0.75
CA ARG A 106 13.58 -2.61 -0.34
C ARG A 106 12.77 -3.81 0.13
N HIS A 107 13.27 -4.60 1.08
CA HIS A 107 12.49 -5.65 1.76
C HIS A 107 11.37 -5.06 2.59
N GLN A 108 11.66 -4.02 3.38
CA GLN A 108 10.63 -3.35 4.19
C GLN A 108 9.53 -2.73 3.32
N TYR A 109 9.87 -2.21 2.14
CA TYR A 109 8.88 -1.75 1.16
C TYR A 109 7.95 -2.90 0.72
N SER A 110 8.51 -4.07 0.36
CA SER A 110 7.72 -5.24 -0.02
C SER A 110 6.78 -5.70 1.10
N SER A 111 7.29 -5.79 2.34
CA SER A 111 6.45 -6.12 3.50
C SER A 111 5.36 -5.07 3.73
N CYS A 112 5.67 -3.79 3.54
CA CYS A 112 4.66 -2.72 3.62
C CYS A 112 3.57 -2.87 2.57
N VAL A 113 3.92 -3.20 1.33
CA VAL A 113 2.95 -3.47 0.26
C VAL A 113 2.04 -4.63 0.65
N GLU A 114 2.59 -5.73 1.18
CA GLU A 114 1.80 -6.89 1.64
C GLU A 114 0.82 -6.51 2.75
N MET A 115 1.28 -5.81 3.80
CA MET A 115 0.41 -5.34 4.87
C MET A 115 -0.68 -4.40 4.37
N LEU A 116 -0.35 -3.46 3.48
CA LEU A 116 -1.34 -2.55 2.90
C LEU A 116 -2.36 -3.32 2.05
N LEU A 117 -1.94 -4.33 1.28
CA LEU A 117 -2.84 -5.20 0.52
C LEU A 117 -3.79 -5.99 1.42
N GLU A 118 -3.37 -6.38 2.62
CA GLU A 118 -4.25 -6.99 3.62
C GLU A 118 -5.30 -6.02 4.15
N LEU A 119 -4.95 -4.73 4.32
CA LEU A 119 -5.91 -3.71 4.76
C LEU A 119 -7.09 -3.52 3.78
N LEU A 120 -6.93 -3.87 2.49
CA LEU A 120 -8.00 -3.74 1.50
C LEU A 120 -9.20 -4.66 1.79
N ASP A 121 -8.98 -5.74 2.54
CA ASP A 121 -10.02 -6.67 2.98
C ASP A 121 -10.62 -6.29 4.35
N HIS A 122 -10.18 -5.16 4.95
CA HIS A 122 -10.62 -4.73 6.28
C HIS A 122 -12.09 -4.29 6.28
N GLU A 123 -12.83 -4.68 7.32
CA GLU A 123 -14.28 -4.40 7.45
C GLU A 123 -14.62 -2.90 7.51
N LEU A 124 -13.74 -2.12 8.14
CA LEU A 124 -13.86 -0.66 8.19
C LEU A 124 -13.33 -0.02 6.91
N HIS A 125 -14.24 0.58 6.14
CA HIS A 125 -13.92 1.24 4.87
C HIS A 125 -12.80 2.27 4.98
N GLN A 126 -12.73 3.05 6.07
CA GLN A 126 -11.69 4.06 6.27
C GLN A 126 -10.27 3.45 6.28
N ILE A 127 -10.11 2.24 6.84
CA ILE A 127 -8.83 1.53 6.85
C ILE A 127 -8.51 1.02 5.45
N ALA A 128 -9.47 0.37 4.79
CA ALA A 128 -9.30 -0.16 3.44
C ALA A 128 -8.99 0.95 2.41
N GLU A 129 -9.69 2.08 2.50
CA GLU A 129 -9.44 3.28 1.70
C GLU A 129 -8.04 3.83 1.94
N SER A 130 -7.59 3.90 3.19
CA SER A 130 -6.24 4.38 3.52
C SER A 130 -5.17 3.47 2.94
N GLY A 131 -5.37 2.15 2.99
CA GLY A 131 -4.51 1.17 2.35
C GLY A 131 -4.45 1.36 0.83
N LEU A 132 -5.61 1.46 0.19
CA LEU A 132 -5.73 1.68 -1.26
C LEU A 132 -5.02 2.98 -1.70
N CYS A 133 -5.29 4.10 -1.03
CA CYS A 133 -4.67 5.38 -1.35
C CYS A 133 -3.13 5.29 -1.26
N CYS A 134 -2.62 4.63 -0.22
CA CYS A 134 -1.18 4.45 -0.05
C CYS A 134 -0.56 3.59 -1.15
N LEU A 135 -1.20 2.47 -1.52
CA LEU A 135 -0.74 1.61 -2.63
C LEU A 135 -0.74 2.33 -3.98
N MET A 136 -1.72 3.20 -4.22
CA MET A 136 -1.78 3.98 -5.46
C MET A 136 -0.75 5.10 -5.50
N GLN A 137 -0.39 5.69 -4.35
CA GLN A 137 0.74 6.60 -4.23
C GLN A 137 2.07 5.88 -4.49
N PHE A 138 2.22 4.64 -4.00
CA PHE A 138 3.36 3.78 -4.31
C PHE A 138 3.47 3.49 -5.80
N ALA A 139 2.36 3.11 -6.46
CA ALA A 139 2.33 2.89 -7.90
C ALA A 139 2.78 4.13 -8.67
N ALA A 140 2.22 5.31 -8.35
CA ALA A 140 2.62 6.55 -8.98
C ALA A 140 4.11 6.88 -8.73
N ALA A 141 4.62 6.63 -7.53
CA ALA A 141 6.03 6.86 -7.20
C ALA A 141 6.97 5.89 -7.95
N GLU A 142 6.62 4.59 -8.03
CA GLU A 142 7.37 3.60 -8.81
C GLU A 142 7.38 3.93 -10.30
N GLY A 143 6.25 4.40 -10.84
CA GLY A 143 6.16 4.80 -12.23
C GLY A 143 7.12 5.94 -12.60
N ASN A 144 7.33 6.88 -11.68
CA ASN A 144 8.28 8.00 -11.85
C ASN A 144 9.72 7.62 -11.45
N HIS A 145 9.87 6.67 -10.53
CA HIS A 145 11.16 6.23 -9.98
C HIS A 145 11.19 4.70 -9.91
N PRO A 146 11.45 4.04 -11.06
CA PRO A 146 11.32 2.60 -11.17
C PRO A 146 12.23 1.83 -10.22
N LEU A 147 11.68 0.80 -9.59
CA LEU A 147 12.43 -0.16 -8.77
C LEU A 147 13.05 -1.28 -9.60
N LEU A 148 12.61 -1.48 -10.83
CA LEU A 148 13.21 -2.43 -11.76
C LEU A 148 14.12 -1.67 -12.73
N ASP A 149 15.33 -2.17 -12.88
CA ASP A 149 16.24 -1.73 -13.94
C ASP A 149 15.77 -2.41 -15.24
N LEU A 150 14.89 -1.73 -15.96
CA LEU A 150 14.50 -2.15 -17.31
C LEU A 150 15.54 -1.56 -18.26
N ASP A 151 16.37 -2.41 -18.86
CA ASP A 151 17.39 -2.06 -19.88
C ASP A 151 16.83 -1.32 -21.12
N TRP A 152 15.52 -1.06 -21.16
CA TRP A 152 14.79 -0.51 -22.29
C TRP A 152 14.50 0.97 -22.04
N SER A 153 15.42 1.84 -22.45
CA SER A 153 15.34 3.30 -22.36
C SER A 153 14.12 3.95 -23.05
N GLU A 154 13.29 3.16 -23.72
CA GLU A 154 12.15 3.63 -24.53
C GLU A 154 10.78 3.12 -24.02
N HIS A 155 10.75 2.35 -22.93
CA HIS A 155 9.50 1.81 -22.37
C HIS A 155 9.31 2.26 -20.94
N HIS A 156 8.25 3.05 -20.72
CA HIS A 156 7.81 3.51 -19.42
C HIS A 156 7.63 2.33 -18.46
N SER A 157 8.22 2.42 -17.26
CA SER A 157 8.07 1.40 -16.24
C SER A 157 6.74 1.60 -15.50
N PHE A 158 5.65 1.16 -16.11
CA PHE A 158 4.37 1.12 -15.40
C PHE A 158 4.43 0.06 -14.28
N PRO A 159 3.95 0.35 -13.06
CA PRO A 159 3.99 -0.55 -11.90
C PRO A 159 2.95 -1.69 -12.01
N ARG A 160 3.09 -2.52 -13.06
CA ARG A 160 2.09 -3.54 -13.44
C ARG A 160 1.83 -4.55 -12.33
N GLU A 161 2.87 -4.99 -11.62
CA GLU A 161 2.75 -5.99 -10.55
C GLU A 161 1.93 -5.46 -9.38
N LEU A 162 2.18 -4.22 -8.96
CA LEU A 162 1.46 -3.57 -7.87
C LEU A 162 -0.01 -3.32 -8.23
N ILE A 163 -0.28 -2.80 -9.43
CA ILE A 163 -1.65 -2.58 -9.91
C ILE A 163 -2.42 -3.90 -10.04
N LEU A 164 -1.77 -4.95 -10.54
CA LEU A 164 -2.37 -6.30 -10.58
C LEU A 164 -2.71 -6.81 -9.18
N ALA A 165 -1.83 -6.62 -8.20
CA ALA A 165 -2.08 -7.02 -6.82
C ALA A 165 -3.29 -6.29 -6.22
N VAL A 166 -3.40 -4.97 -6.43
CA VAL A 166 -4.56 -4.16 -6.01
C VAL A 166 -5.85 -4.68 -6.68
N VAL A 167 -5.84 -4.87 -8.00
CA VAL A 167 -7.02 -5.37 -8.72
C VAL A 167 -7.43 -6.76 -8.23
N ASN A 168 -6.48 -7.65 -7.92
CA ASN A 168 -6.81 -8.97 -7.37
C ASN A 168 -7.52 -8.87 -6.02
N LYS A 169 -7.18 -7.88 -5.18
CA LYS A 169 -7.89 -7.60 -3.91
C LYS A 169 -9.28 -7.01 -4.16
N LEU A 170 -9.42 -6.06 -5.07
CA LEU A 170 -10.72 -5.50 -5.46
C LEU A 170 -11.67 -6.54 -6.07
N LEU A 171 -11.12 -7.58 -6.72
CA LEU A 171 -11.86 -8.71 -7.26
C LEU A 171 -11.91 -9.89 -6.27
N SER A 172 -12.01 -9.59 -4.97
CA SER A 172 -12.15 -10.61 -3.93
C SER A 172 -13.32 -11.54 -4.23
N LYS A 173 -13.16 -12.82 -3.90
CA LYS A 173 -14.22 -13.83 -4.06
C LYS A 173 -15.17 -13.89 -2.88
N THR A 174 -14.78 -13.30 -1.75
CA THR A 174 -15.44 -13.46 -0.45
C THR A 174 -15.80 -12.14 0.19
N VAL A 175 -15.16 -11.04 -0.18
CA VAL A 175 -15.39 -9.70 0.36
C VAL A 175 -16.07 -8.83 -0.71
N ASP A 176 -17.15 -8.13 -0.35
CA ASP A 176 -17.75 -7.11 -1.21
C ASP A 176 -16.86 -5.86 -1.21
N SER A 177 -16.33 -5.51 -2.37
CA SER A 177 -15.39 -4.40 -2.53
C SER A 177 -16.04 -3.18 -3.18
N SER A 178 -17.38 -3.14 -3.30
CA SER A 178 -18.08 -2.09 -4.07
C SER A 178 -17.75 -0.66 -3.63
N LEU A 179 -17.69 -0.38 -2.32
CA LEU A 179 -17.29 0.94 -1.81
C LEU A 179 -15.83 1.28 -2.15
N LEU A 180 -14.95 0.30 -2.03
CA LEU A 180 -13.54 0.48 -2.33
C LEU A 180 -13.27 0.65 -3.83
N ILE A 181 -14.04 -0.06 -4.68
CA ILE A 181 -14.05 0.11 -6.14
C ILE A 181 -14.51 1.52 -6.51
N SER A 182 -15.57 2.03 -5.86
CA SER A 182 -16.03 3.41 -6.05
C SER A 182 -14.93 4.42 -5.72
N ARG A 183 -14.18 4.20 -4.64
CA ARG A 183 -12.99 5.02 -4.33
C ARG A 183 -11.90 4.89 -5.39
N PHE A 184 -11.65 3.68 -5.89
CA PHE A 184 -10.66 3.40 -6.92
C PHE A 184 -10.98 4.05 -8.28
N GLN A 185 -12.23 4.45 -8.52
CA GLN A 185 -12.68 5.07 -9.76
C GLN A 185 -11.86 6.30 -10.14
N GLU A 186 -11.37 7.09 -9.18
CA GLU A 186 -10.53 8.25 -9.50
C GLU A 186 -9.26 7.87 -10.28
N PHE A 187 -8.72 6.67 -10.03
CA PHE A 187 -7.53 6.19 -10.72
C PHE A 187 -7.87 5.60 -12.09
N LEU A 188 -9.12 5.17 -12.30
CA LEU A 188 -9.64 4.76 -13.61
C LEU A 188 -9.87 5.95 -14.55
N GLU A 189 -9.64 7.18 -14.10
CA GLU A 189 -9.57 8.34 -14.99
C GLU A 189 -8.21 8.43 -15.72
N MET A 190 -7.21 7.64 -15.31
CA MET A 190 -5.91 7.57 -15.96
C MET A 190 -5.87 6.44 -17.00
N ASP A 191 -5.45 6.77 -18.22
CA ASP A 191 -5.43 5.93 -19.42
C ASP A 191 -4.59 4.66 -19.25
N ASP A 192 -3.38 4.81 -18.70
CA ASP A 192 -2.49 3.68 -18.41
C ASP A 192 -3.07 2.76 -17.33
N VAL A 193 -3.59 3.33 -16.24
CA VAL A 193 -4.25 2.55 -15.19
C VAL A 193 -5.44 1.79 -15.75
N ARG A 194 -6.34 2.43 -16.53
CA ARG A 194 -7.46 1.75 -17.19
C ARG A 194 -6.99 0.57 -18.02
N TYR A 195 -6.00 0.78 -18.89
CA TYR A 195 -5.48 -0.26 -19.76
C TYR A 195 -4.99 -1.49 -18.97
N TYR A 196 -4.18 -1.26 -17.92
CA TYR A 196 -3.63 -2.34 -17.11
C TYR A 196 -4.67 -3.00 -16.22
N VAL A 197 -5.64 -2.25 -15.70
CA VAL A 197 -6.78 -2.80 -14.94
C VAL A 197 -7.64 -3.69 -15.84
N MET A 198 -8.04 -3.24 -17.03
CA MET A 198 -8.81 -4.06 -17.97
C MET A 198 -8.08 -5.34 -18.35
N SER A 199 -6.77 -5.23 -18.61
CA SER A 199 -5.92 -6.39 -18.92
C SER A 199 -5.86 -7.38 -17.74
N SER A 200 -5.73 -6.85 -16.52
CA SER A 200 -5.74 -7.63 -15.28
C SER A 200 -7.08 -8.33 -15.05
N VAL A 201 -8.21 -7.64 -15.23
CA VAL A 201 -9.56 -8.23 -15.11
C VAL A 201 -9.72 -9.39 -16.08
N ARG A 202 -9.34 -9.22 -17.36
CA ARG A 202 -9.41 -10.28 -18.37
C ARG A 202 -8.61 -11.53 -17.96
N GLU A 203 -7.38 -11.34 -17.51
CA GLU A 203 -6.51 -12.44 -17.07
C GLU A 203 -7.06 -13.12 -15.80
N ASN A 204 -7.56 -12.33 -14.84
CA ASN A 204 -8.13 -12.83 -13.59
C ASN A 204 -9.41 -13.62 -13.84
N LEU A 205 -10.34 -13.10 -14.64
CA LEU A 205 -11.60 -13.75 -15.01
C LEU A 205 -11.36 -15.14 -15.59
N THR A 206 -10.46 -15.24 -16.57
CA THR A 206 -10.10 -16.52 -17.20
C THR A 206 -9.60 -17.52 -16.15
N LYS A 207 -8.65 -17.11 -15.31
CA LYS A 207 -8.08 -17.96 -14.23
C LYS A 207 -9.13 -18.39 -13.21
N VAL A 208 -10.06 -17.52 -12.83
CA VAL A 208 -11.09 -17.81 -11.84
C VAL A 208 -12.15 -18.76 -12.41
N MET A 209 -12.61 -18.52 -13.64
CA MET A 209 -13.60 -19.36 -14.31
C MET A 209 -13.07 -20.78 -14.56
N ASP A 210 -11.81 -20.92 -14.99
CA ASP A 210 -11.19 -22.24 -15.20
C ASP A 210 -11.09 -23.04 -13.89
N ARG A 211 -10.81 -22.35 -12.77
CA ARG A 211 -10.64 -22.97 -11.45
C ARG A 211 -11.96 -23.26 -10.75
N SER A 212 -13.01 -22.49 -10.99
CA SER A 212 -14.30 -22.65 -10.31
C SER A 212 -15.10 -23.85 -10.82
N ARG A 213 -14.74 -24.45 -11.96
CA ARG A 213 -15.38 -25.65 -12.53
C ARG A 213 -16.91 -25.54 -12.64
N GLY A 214 -17.42 -24.34 -12.92
CA GLY A 214 -18.85 -24.07 -13.05
C GLY A 214 -19.56 -23.65 -11.76
N GLU A 215 -18.85 -23.51 -10.64
CA GLU A 215 -19.40 -22.90 -9.42
C GLU A 215 -19.74 -21.42 -9.64
N VAL A 216 -20.92 -21.01 -9.15
CA VAL A 216 -21.34 -19.60 -9.16
C VAL A 216 -20.65 -18.88 -8.01
N LEU A 217 -20.01 -17.75 -8.31
CA LEU A 217 -19.29 -16.92 -7.34
C LEU A 217 -19.93 -15.53 -7.27
N PRO A 218 -21.04 -15.33 -6.54
CA PRO A 218 -21.83 -14.11 -6.61
C PRO A 218 -21.06 -12.85 -6.21
N VAL A 219 -20.27 -12.92 -5.12
CA VAL A 219 -19.47 -11.79 -4.63
C VAL A 219 -18.41 -11.40 -5.67
N TYR A 220 -17.67 -12.37 -6.20
CA TYR A 220 -16.71 -12.15 -7.27
C TYR A 220 -17.36 -11.51 -8.51
N GLN A 221 -18.48 -12.06 -8.97
CA GLN A 221 -19.22 -11.56 -10.13
C GLN A 221 -19.70 -10.12 -9.91
N SER A 222 -20.19 -9.81 -8.71
CA SER A 222 -20.59 -8.46 -8.30
C SER A 222 -19.40 -7.52 -8.36
N ASN A 223 -18.26 -7.88 -7.76
CA ASN A 223 -17.04 -7.06 -7.77
C ASN A 223 -16.52 -6.82 -9.20
N VAL A 224 -16.48 -7.86 -10.05
CA VAL A 224 -16.09 -7.73 -11.47
C VAL A 224 -17.04 -6.80 -12.20
N PHE A 225 -18.35 -6.98 -12.04
CA PHE A 225 -19.35 -6.13 -12.68
C PHE A 225 -19.19 -4.67 -12.24
N THR A 226 -19.13 -4.42 -10.93
CA THR A 226 -18.94 -3.08 -10.37
C THR A 226 -17.66 -2.43 -10.90
N LEU A 227 -16.53 -3.14 -10.91
CA LEU A 227 -15.27 -2.59 -11.43
C LEU A 227 -15.37 -2.23 -12.92
N MET A 228 -15.88 -3.15 -13.74
CA MET A 228 -16.01 -2.94 -15.18
C MET A 228 -17.01 -1.84 -15.53
N SER A 229 -18.11 -1.70 -14.79
CA SER A 229 -19.09 -0.63 -14.98
C SER A 229 -18.56 0.76 -14.64
N ASN A 230 -17.50 0.86 -13.84
CA ASN A 230 -16.84 2.13 -13.52
C ASN A 230 -15.74 2.52 -14.51
N ILE A 231 -15.46 1.69 -15.53
CA ILE A 231 -14.48 2.02 -16.57
C ILE A 231 -15.16 2.81 -17.68
N SER A 232 -14.79 4.08 -17.83
CA SER A 232 -15.15 4.90 -18.99
C SER A 232 -14.11 4.74 -20.10
N ILE A 233 -14.54 4.38 -21.31
CA ILE A 233 -13.65 4.20 -22.47
C ILE A 233 -13.74 5.46 -23.36
N PRO A 234 -12.61 6.15 -23.61
CA PRO A 234 -12.55 7.27 -24.55
C PRO A 234 -12.96 6.84 -25.97
N ASN A 235 -13.66 7.72 -26.69
CA ASN A 235 -14.15 7.41 -28.03
C ASN A 235 -13.12 7.73 -29.12
N GLN A 236 -12.13 8.56 -28.80
CA GLN A 236 -11.11 9.03 -29.73
C GLN A 236 -9.75 9.08 -29.06
N GLU A 237 -8.69 8.89 -29.84
CA GLU A 237 -7.31 8.90 -29.34
C GLU A 237 -6.92 10.25 -28.73
N SER A 238 -7.46 11.36 -29.24
CA SER A 238 -7.20 12.71 -28.71
C SER A 238 -7.71 12.93 -27.28
N GLU A 239 -8.57 12.04 -26.77
CA GLU A 239 -9.06 12.09 -25.38
C GLU A 239 -8.07 11.43 -24.40
N LEU A 240 -7.09 10.66 -24.89
CA LEU A 240 -6.05 10.00 -24.09
C LEU A 240 -5.01 11.04 -23.62
N THR A 241 -5.23 11.61 -22.45
CA THR A 241 -4.46 12.77 -21.94
C THR A 241 -4.02 12.60 -20.49
N SER A 242 -4.57 11.63 -19.77
CA SER A 242 -4.41 11.49 -18.34
C SER A 242 -3.61 10.23 -18.06
N PHE A 243 -2.35 10.36 -17.65
CA PHE A 243 -1.48 9.22 -17.37
C PHE A 243 -0.93 9.29 -15.95
N MET A 244 -0.93 8.17 -15.24
CA MET A 244 -0.24 8.04 -13.95
C MET A 244 1.27 8.21 -14.14
N VAL A 245 1.81 7.57 -15.18
CA VAL A 245 3.22 7.64 -15.54
C VAL A 245 3.37 8.58 -16.73
N LYS A 246 3.92 9.77 -16.48
CA LYS A 246 4.11 10.76 -17.53
C LYS A 246 5.15 10.29 -18.53
N GLN A 247 4.82 10.44 -19.81
CA GLN A 247 5.76 10.12 -20.88
C GLN A 247 6.86 11.17 -20.93
N GLY A 248 8.11 10.74 -20.69
CA GLY A 248 9.29 11.58 -20.81
C GLY A 248 9.75 11.64 -22.27
N GLY A 249 8.93 12.22 -23.15
CA GLY A 249 9.28 12.37 -24.56
C GLY A 249 8.37 13.37 -25.24
N GLU A 250 8.91 14.56 -25.53
CA GLU A 250 8.37 15.37 -26.61
C GLU A 250 8.33 14.49 -27.86
N TRP A 251 7.14 14.30 -28.43
CA TRP A 251 7.03 13.83 -29.80
C TRP A 251 7.71 14.89 -30.69
N VAL A 252 8.98 14.68 -31.01
CA VAL A 252 9.60 15.43 -32.11
C VAL A 252 8.94 14.90 -33.37
N ALA A 253 7.86 15.57 -33.76
CA ALA A 253 7.25 15.42 -35.07
C ALA A 253 8.37 15.66 -36.09
N SER A 254 8.88 14.57 -36.66
CA SER A 254 9.77 14.64 -37.80
C SER A 254 8.91 15.02 -38.99
N ALA A 255 9.01 16.30 -39.37
CA ALA A 255 8.52 16.84 -40.63
C ALA A 255 9.44 16.46 -41.80
#